data_AF-A0AAU6J332-F1
#
_entry.id   AF-A0AAU6J332-F1
#
_cell.length_a   1.000
_cell.length_b   1.000
_cell.length_c   1.000
_cell.angle_alpha   90.00
_cell.angle_beta   90.00
_cell.angle_gamma   90.00
#
_symmetry.space_group_name_H-M   'P 1'
#
loop_
_entity.id
_entity.type
_entity.pdbx_description
1 polymer ?
#
loop_
_entity_poly.entity_id
_entity_poly.type
_entity_poly.pdbx_seq_one_letter_code
_entity_poly.pdbx_strand_id
1 'polypeptide(L)' 'MQAAPVRATAIPTFTDALRAVESLLMSSGQRTARRNAWTSVLEDRRRAKDRVEAQRVLEKAVAARTS' A
#
# COMPACT_ATOMS: atom_id res chain seq x y z
N MET A 1 53.30 -8.35 -7.68
CA MET A 1 51.90 -8.69 -8.02
C MET A 1 51.05 -8.37 -6.81
N GLN A 2 50.09 -7.45 -6.93
CA GLN A 2 49.21 -7.05 -5.81
C GLN A 2 47.92 -7.87 -5.91
N ALA A 3 47.62 -8.67 -4.88
CA ALA A 3 46.46 -9.56 -4.89
C ALA A 3 45.16 -8.77 -4.71
N ALA A 4 44.13 -9.09 -5.51
CA ALA A 4 42.81 -8.49 -5.38
C ALA A 4 42.18 -8.88 -4.02
N PRO A 5 41.48 -7.95 -3.34
CA PRO A 5 40.85 -8.24 -2.06
C PRO A 5 39.75 -9.29 -2.21
N VAL A 6 39.94 -10.44 -1.55
CA VAL A 6 38.93 -11.50 -1.47
C VAL A 6 37.88 -11.07 -0.44
N ARG A 7 36.62 -10.96 -0.86
CA ARG A 7 35.50 -10.73 0.05
C ARG A 7 35.08 -12.07 0.66
N ALA A 8 35.28 -12.23 1.96
CA ALA A 8 34.71 -13.34 2.71
C ALA A 8 33.21 -13.06 2.97
N THR A 9 32.33 -13.90 2.43
CA THR A 9 30.92 -13.94 2.83
C THR A 9 30.79 -14.82 4.06
N ALA A 10 30.37 -14.24 5.18
CA ALA A 10 30.11 -15.00 6.41
C ALA A 10 29.03 -16.07 6.16
N ILE A 11 29.24 -17.27 6.70
CA ILE A 11 28.21 -18.32 6.68
C ILE A 11 27.09 -17.87 7.62
N PRO A 12 25.83 -17.77 7.15
CA PRO A 12 24.71 -17.34 7.97
C PRO A 12 24.57 -18.23 9.20
N THR A 13 24.31 -17.61 10.35
CA THR A 13 23.95 -18.38 11.55
C THR A 13 22.53 -18.93 11.40
N PHE A 14 22.17 -19.90 12.23
CA PHE A 14 20.81 -20.42 12.26
C PHE A 14 19.76 -19.32 12.52
N THR A 15 20.10 -18.33 13.36
CA THR A 15 19.24 -17.16 13.61
C THR A 15 19.05 -16.29 12.37
N ASP A 16 20.10 -16.10 11.56
CA ASP A 16 19.99 -15.34 10.31
C ASP A 16 19.11 -16.08 9.30
N ALA A 17 19.23 -17.41 9.24
CA ALA A 17 18.38 -18.24 8.39
C ALA A 17 16.89 -18.13 8.80
N LEU A 18 16.60 -18.18 10.10
CA LEU A 18 15.23 -18.00 10.60
C LEU A 18 14.67 -16.61 10.28
N ARG A 19 15.47 -15.56 10.44
CA ARG A 19 15.06 -14.19 10.11
C ARG A 19 14.81 -13.99 8.61
N ALA A 20 15.59 -14.66 7.76
CA ALA A 20 15.38 -14.64 6.32
C ALA A 20 14.07 -15.35 5.93
N VAL A 21 13.75 -16.49 6.54
CA VAL A 21 12.49 -17.20 6.35
C VAL A 21 11.31 -16.36 6.84
N GLU A 22 11.41 -15.76 8.02
CA GLU A 22 10.40 -14.83 8.54
C GLU A 22 10.16 -13.67 7.57
N SER A 23 11.23 -13.03 7.10
CA SER A 23 11.15 -11.94 6.12
C SER A 23 10.48 -12.39 4.82
N LEU A 24 10.81 -13.58 4.33
CA LEU A 24 10.20 -14.16 3.13
C LEU A 24 8.71 -14.41 3.33
N LEU A 25 8.32 -15.08 4.42
CA LEU A 25 6.93 -15.37 4.75
C LEU A 25 6.10 -14.08 4.89
N MET A 26 6.63 -13.10 5.63
CA MET A 26 5.95 -11.83 5.88
C MET A 26 5.91 -10.90 4.66
N SER A 27 6.85 -11.03 3.71
CA SER A 27 6.94 -10.13 2.55
C SER A 27 5.67 -10.11 1.69
N SER A 28 5.01 -11.27 1.55
CA SER A 28 3.78 -11.42 0.79
C SER A 28 2.62 -10.62 1.40
N GLY A 29 2.45 -10.73 2.73
CA GLY A 29 1.46 -9.98 3.50
C GLY A 29 1.67 -8.47 3.44
N GLN A 30 2.93 -8.02 3.51
CA GLN A 30 3.25 -6.59 3.40
C GLN A 30 2.91 -5.99 2.04
N ARG A 31 3.17 -6.73 0.95
CA ARG A 31 2.81 -6.30 -0.40
C ARG A 31 1.30 -6.20 -0.59
N THR A 32 0.56 -7.18 -0.07
CA THR A 32 -0.92 -7.19 -0.08
C THR A 32 -1.48 -6.05 0.76
N ALA A 33 -0.95 -5.81 1.97
CA ALA A 33 -1.36 -4.70 2.82
C ALA A 33 -1.17 -3.34 2.13
N ARG A 34 -0.04 -3.11 1.46
CA ARG A 34 0.21 -1.89 0.68
C ARG A 34 -0.80 -1.72 -0.46
N ARG A 35 -1.11 -2.79 -1.18
CA ARG A 35 -2.11 -2.75 -2.26
C ARG A 35 -3.51 -2.46 -1.71
N ASN A 36 -3.90 -3.15 -0.64
CA ASN A 36 -5.20 -2.96 0.00
C ASN A 36 -5.35 -1.52 0.51
N ALA A 37 -4.33 -0.99 1.18
CA ALA A 37 -4.31 0.39 1.66
C ALA A 37 -4.48 1.39 0.50
N TRP A 38 -3.75 1.19 -0.60
CA TRP A 38 -3.87 2.04 -1.78
C TRP A 38 -5.25 1.96 -2.42
N THR A 39 -5.80 0.75 -2.59
CA THR A 39 -7.16 0.55 -3.13
C THR A 39 -8.20 1.24 -2.26
N SER A 40 -8.12 1.10 -0.93
CA SER A 40 -9.04 1.78 0.00
C SER A 40 -8.99 3.30 -0.15
N VAL A 41 -7.78 3.88 -0.27
CA VAL A 41 -7.63 5.33 -0.48
C VAL A 41 -8.25 5.78 -1.80
N LEU A 42 -8.08 5.01 -2.88
CA LEU A 42 -8.70 5.31 -4.16
C LEU A 42 -10.23 5.22 -4.08
N GLU A 43 -10.77 4.20 -3.43
CA GLU A 43 -12.21 4.05 -3.20
C GLU A 43 -12.77 5.20 -2.36
N ASP A 44 -12.09 5.60 -1.29
CA ASP A 44 -12.55 6.70 -0.44
C ASP A 44 -12.56 8.03 -1.18
N ARG A 45 -11.56 8.28 -2.03
CA ARG A 45 -11.56 9.46 -2.90
C ARG A 45 -12.71 9.44 -3.88
N ARG A 46 -13.05 8.27 -4.45
CA ARG A 46 -14.21 8.12 -5.33
C ARG A 46 -15.50 8.37 -4.56
N ARG A 47 -15.69 7.71 -3.40
CA ARG A 47 -16.86 7.91 -2.52
C ARG A 47 -17.01 9.36 -2.09
N ALA A 48 -15.92 10.09 -1.83
CA ALA A 48 -15.96 11.51 -1.50
C ALA A 48 -16.47 12.36 -2.66
N LYS A 49 -15.99 12.11 -3.89
CA LYS A 49 -16.48 12.81 -5.10
C LYS A 49 -17.96 12.52 -5.35
N ASP A 50 -18.36 11.25 -5.25
CA ASP A 50 -19.74 10.82 -5.47
C ASP A 50 -20.70 11.51 -4.48
N ARG A 51 -20.31 11.66 -3.21
CA ARG A 51 -21.09 12.41 -2.20
C ARG A 51 -21.24 13.88 -2.55
N VAL A 52 -20.16 14.54 -2.99
CA VAL A 52 -20.20 15.96 -3.40
C VAL A 52 -21.11 16.16 -4.60
N GLU A 53 -21.05 15.28 -5.60
CA GLU A 53 -21.92 15.38 -6.77
C GLU A 53 -23.38 15.09 -6.42
N ALA A 54 -23.64 14.08 -5.60
CA ALA A 54 -24.98 13.79 -5.09
C ALA A 54 -25.56 14.99 -4.33
N GLN A 55 -24.77 15.63 -3.45
CA GLN A 55 -25.17 16.82 -2.73
C GLN A 55 -25.52 17.96 -3.71
N ARG A 56 -24.65 18.22 -4.70
CA ARG A 56 -24.89 19.25 -5.72
C ARG A 56 -26.18 19.02 -6.51
N VAL A 57 -26.46 17.78 -6.90
CA VAL A 57 -27.69 17.42 -7.61
C VAL A 57 -28.91 17.64 -6.71
N LEU A 58 -28.84 17.24 -5.45
CA LEU A 58 -29.92 17.44 -4.49
C LEU A 58 -30.20 18.92 -4.25
N GLU A 59 -29.17 19.73 -4.03
CA GLU A 59 -29.29 21.19 -3.86
C GLU A 59 -29.95 21.85 -5.07
N LYS A 60 -29.53 21.49 -6.29
CA LYS A 60 -30.16 21.97 -7.54
C LYS A 60 -31.64 21.58 -7.62
N ALA A 61 -31.97 20.33 -7.29
CA ALA A 61 -33.35 19.85 -7.32
C ALA A 61 -34.24 20.55 -6.28
N VAL A 62 -33.69 20.85 -5.09
CA VAL A 62 -34.39 21.64 -4.07
C VAL A 62 -34.60 23.07 -4.57
N ALA A 63 -33.56 23.73 -5.08
CA ALA A 63 -33.66 25.10 -5.59
C ALA A 63 -34.71 25.23 -6.69
N ALA A 64 -34.74 24.29 -7.64
CA ALA A 64 -35.72 24.25 -8.73
C ALA A 64 -37.17 24.02 -8.26
N ARG A 65 -37.37 23.40 -7.10
CA ARG A 65 -38.72 23.22 -6.52
C ARG A 65 -39.19 24.46 -5.76
N THR A 66 -38.27 25.29 -5.29
CA THR A 66 -38.57 26.47 -4.46
C THR A 66 -38.61 27.79 -5.26
N SER A 67 -38.20 27.77 -6.52
CA SER A 67 -38.34 28.87 -7.48
C SER A 67 -39.69 28.84 -8.19
#